data_AF-A0A951XSM6-F1
#
_entry.id   AF-A0A951XSM6-F1
#
_cell.length_a   1.000
_cell.length_b   1.000
_cell.length_c   1.000
_cell.angle_alpha   90.00
_cell.angle_beta   90.00
_cell.angle_gamma   90.00
#
_symmetry.space_group_name_H-M   'P 1'
#
loop_
_entity.id
_entity.type
_entity.pdbx_description
1 polymer ?
#
loop_
_entity_poly.entity_id
_entity_poly.type
_entity_poly.pdbx_seq_one_letter_code
_entity_poly.pdbx_strand_id
1 'polypeptide(L)' 'MTSEIGIYDFVMAHLREKRIPQRRVAVESGVPFSTVAKIAQGSIKDPSVHSVQRLYDYFVRVDAEADRKEAA' A
#
# COMPACT_ATOMS: atom_id res chain seq x y z
N MET A 1 -24.33 2.84 -2.71
CA MET A 1 -23.39 3.43 -1.74
C MET A 1 -22.05 3.50 -2.44
N THR A 2 -21.65 4.68 -2.89
CA THR A 2 -20.29 4.91 -3.40
C THR A 2 -19.41 4.97 -2.16
N SER A 3 -18.96 3.81 -1.66
CA SER A 3 -18.09 3.79 -0.50
C SER A 3 -16.77 4.43 -0.92
N GLU A 4 -16.48 5.62 -0.40
CA GLU A 4 -15.12 6.16 -0.40
C GLU A 4 -14.21 5.05 0.15
N ILE A 5 -13.36 4.50 -0.71
CA ILE A 5 -12.45 3.42 -0.32
C ILE A 5 -11.54 4.01 0.76
N GLY A 6 -11.64 3.50 1.99
CA GLY A 6 -10.78 3.95 3.07
C GLY A 6 -9.32 3.69 2.72
N ILE A 7 -8.41 4.55 3.20
CA ILE A 7 -6.96 4.42 2.90
C ILE A 7 -6.42 3.02 3.22
N TYR A 8 -7.00 2.34 4.22
CA TYR A 8 -6.64 0.97 4.58
C TYR A 8 -7.06 -0.04 3.51
N ASP A 9 -8.29 0.05 3.03
CA ASP A 9 -8.81 -0.84 1.99
C ASP A 9 -8.04 -0.65 0.68
N PHE A 10 -7.69 0.59 0.35
CA PHE A 10 -6.83 0.92 -0.79
C PHE A 10 -5.45 0.26 -0.69
N VAL A 11 -4.80 0.39 0.47
CA VAL A 11 -3.49 -0.25 0.74
C VAL A 11 -3.61 -1.78 0.67
N MET A 12 -4.69 -2.35 1.21
CA MET A 12 -4.91 -3.79 1.22
C MET A 12 -5.17 -4.34 -0.19
N ALA A 13 -5.88 -3.60 -1.05
CA ALA A 13 -6.06 -3.97 -2.46
C ALA A 13 -4.70 -4.13 -3.15
N HIS A 14 -3.84 -3.10 -3.05
CA HIS A 14 -2.48 -3.12 -3.62
C HIS A 14 -1.62 -4.26 -3.10
N LEU A 15 -1.62 -4.49 -1.78
CA LEU A 15 -0.85 -5.57 -1.18
C LEU A 15 -1.35 -6.96 -1.61
N ARG A 16 -2.65 -7.11 -1.90
CA ARG A 16 -3.27 -8.36 -2.37
C ARG A 16 -3.05 -8.62 -3.84
N GLU A 17 -2.97 -7.58 -4.66
CA GLU A 17 -2.64 -7.70 -6.09
C GLU A 17 -1.23 -8.26 -6.31
N LYS A 18 -0.32 -8.07 -5.35
CA LYS A 18 1.07 -8.57 -5.39
C LYS A 18 1.86 -8.14 -6.64
N ARG A 19 1.47 -7.03 -7.28
CA ARG A 19 2.20 -6.43 -8.41
C ARG A 19 3.61 -5.99 -8.03
N ILE A 20 3.79 -5.56 -6.78
CA ILE A 20 5.08 -5.11 -6.24
C ILE A 20 5.51 -6.07 -5.12
N PRO A 21 6.76 -6.57 -5.13
CA PRO A 21 7.28 -7.37 -4.03
C PRO A 21 7.25 -6.60 -2.71
N GLN A 22 6.74 -7.20 -1.64
CA GLN A 22 6.60 -6.55 -0.33
C GLN A 22 7.93 -6.02 0.25
N ARG A 23 9.06 -6.65 -0.09
CA ARG A 23 10.39 -6.14 0.28
C ARG A 23 10.67 -4.77 -0.33
N ARG A 24 10.27 -4.57 -1.59
CA ARG A 24 10.42 -3.30 -2.30
C ARG A 24 9.48 -2.25 -1.73
N VAL A 25 8.22 -2.61 -1.48
CA VAL A 25 7.24 -1.75 -0.80
C VAL A 25 7.80 -1.26 0.54
N ALA A 26 8.37 -2.15 1.36
CA ALA A 26 8.93 -1.79 2.65
C ALA A 26 10.08 -0.78 2.56
N VAL A 27 11.02 -1.00 1.64
CA VAL A 27 12.17 -0.09 1.42
C VAL A 27 11.69 1.28 0.95
N GLU A 28 10.81 1.33 -0.04
CA GLU A 28 10.41 2.59 -0.68
C GLU A 28 9.35 3.38 0.12
N SER A 29 8.51 2.71 0.91
CA SER A 29 7.55 3.37 1.81
C SER A 29 8.15 3.78 3.16
N GLY A 30 9.34 3.25 3.50
CA GLY A 30 9.95 3.42 4.81
C GLY A 30 9.21 2.72 5.96
N VAL A 31 8.26 1.83 5.64
CA VAL A 31 7.57 0.99 6.64
C VAL A 31 8.35 -0.31 6.82
N PRO A 32 8.63 -0.76 8.06
CA PRO A 32 9.35 -2.01 8.29
C PRO A 32 8.71 -3.20 7.57
N PHE A 33 9.52 -4.06 6.97
CA PHE A 33 9.04 -5.22 6.21
C PHE A 33 8.10 -6.11 7.04
N SER A 34 8.42 -6.32 8.31
CA SER A 34 7.57 -7.09 9.23
C SER A 34 6.18 -6.48 9.39
N THR A 35 6.07 -5.14 9.42
CA THR A 35 4.78 -4.43 9.45
C THR A 35 4.03 -4.60 8.14
N VAL A 36 4.70 -4.40 6.99
CA VAL A 36 4.08 -4.60 5.67
C VAL A 36 3.54 -6.03 5.52
N ALA A 37 4.34 -7.03 5.87
CA ALA A 37 3.95 -8.44 5.80
C ALA A 37 2.74 -8.74 6.70
N LYS A 38 2.76 -8.26 7.94
CA LYS A 38 1.66 -8.47 8.89
C LYS A 38 0.36 -7.79 8.47
N ILE A 39 0.44 -6.58 7.90
CA ILE A 39 -0.71 -5.87 7.32
C ILE A 39 -1.26 -6.66 6.13
N ALA A 40 -0.41 -7.06 5.18
CA ALA A 40 -0.82 -7.83 4.00
C ALA A 40 -1.47 -9.17 4.37
N GLN A 41 -1.02 -9.79 5.47
CA GLN A 41 -1.60 -11.02 6.03
C GLN A 41 -2.92 -10.78 6.78
N GLY A 42 -3.29 -9.53 7.07
CA GLY A 42 -4.44 -9.19 7.91
C GLY A 42 -4.26 -9.58 9.39
N SER A 43 -3.03 -9.82 9.82
CA SER A 43 -2.71 -10.32 11.17
C SER A 43 -2.66 -9.22 12.24
N ILE A 44 -2.62 -7.95 11.84
CA ILE A 44 -2.71 -6.79 12.74
C ILE A 44 -4.13 -6.27 12.70
N LYS A 45 -4.82 -6.35 13.85
CA LYS A 45 -6.19 -5.86 14.01
C LYS A 45 -6.29 -4.34 13.90
N ASP A 46 -5.35 -3.62 14.53
CA ASP A 46 -5.31 -2.16 14.58
C ASP A 46 -3.91 -1.65 14.15
N PRO A 47 -3.66 -1.53 12.83
CA PRO A 47 -2.39 -1.03 12.33
C PRO A 47 -2.25 0.47 12.62
N SER A 48 -1.01 0.90 12.89
CA SER A 48 -0.72 2.33 13.07
C SER A 48 -1.13 3.13 11.84
N VAL A 49 -1.97 4.15 12.04
CA VAL A 49 -2.44 5.06 10.98
C VAL A 49 -1.26 5.65 10.19
N HIS A 50 -0.15 5.98 10.86
CA HIS A 50 1.06 6.51 10.21
C HIS A 50 1.75 5.50 9.29
N SER A 51 1.63 4.20 9.57
CA SER A 51 2.15 3.16 8.69
C SER A 51 1.24 2.95 7.49
N VAL A 52 -0.09 2.97 7.71
CA VAL A 52 -1.08 2.88 6.63
C VAL A 52 -0.96 4.08 5.70
N GLN A 53 -0.83 5.30 6.23
CA GLN A 53 -0.65 6.51 5.45
C GLN A 53 0.61 6.46 4.58
N ARG A 54 1.76 6.05 5.14
CA ARG A 54 3.00 5.92 4.37
C ARG A 54 2.90 4.89 3.24
N LEU A 55 2.15 3.80 3.45
CA LEU A 55 1.87 2.82 2.40
C LEU A 55 0.93 3.40 1.35
N TYR A 56 -0.09 4.14 1.76
CA TYR A 56 -1.01 4.82 0.86
C TYR A 56 -0.27 5.81 -0.04
N ASP A 57 0.54 6.70 0.54
CA ASP A 57 1.32 7.70 -0.18
C ASP A 57 2.28 7.04 -1.19
N TYR A 58 2.87 5.91 -0.81
CA TYR A 58 3.72 5.11 -1.68
C TYR A 58 2.94 4.58 -2.91
N PHE A 59 1.79 3.94 -2.70
CA PHE A 59 1.01 3.36 -3.79
C PHE A 59 0.41 4.42 -4.70
N VAL A 60 -0.09 5.54 -4.16
CA VAL A 60 -0.54 6.69 -4.97
C VAL A 60 0.57 7.20 -5.89
N ARG A 61 1.81 7.31 -5.38
CA ARG A 61 2.95 7.69 -6.21
C ARG A 61 3.25 6.68 -7.30
N VAL A 62 3.19 5.38 -6.99
CA VAL A 62 3.46 4.31 -7.97
C VAL A 62 2.40 4.29 -9.07
N ASP A 63 1.12 4.42 -8.72
CA ASP A 63 0.03 4.45 -9.70
C ASP A 63 0.18 5.67 -10.61
N ALA A 64 0.45 6.85 -10.04
CA ALA A 64 0.69 8.05 -10.84
C ALA A 64 1.93 7.92 -11.75
N GLU A 65 2.95 7.17 -11.34
CA GLU A 65 4.12 6.84 -12.18
C GLU A 65 3.80 5.81 -13.26
N ALA A 66 2.90 4.87 -13.00
CA ALA A 66 2.43 3.87 -13.96
C ALA A 66 1.55 4.54 -15.04
N ASP A 67 0.57 5.34 -14.64
CA ASP A 67 -0.33 6.06 -15.55
C ASP A 67 0.46 6.98 -16.51
N ARG A 68 1.49 7.68 -15.99
CA ARG A 68 2.37 8.52 -16.82
C ARG A 68 3.15 7.72 -17.86
N LYS A 69 3.51 6.46 -17.58
CA LYS A 69 4.21 5.60 -18.53
C LYS A 69 3.27 5.03 -19.59
N GLU A 70 2.01 4.81 -19.26
CA GLU A 70 1.01 4.31 -20.21
C GLU A 70 0.54 5.42 -21.19
N ALA A 71 0.62 6.68 -20.77
CA ALA A 71 0.26 7.84 -21.59
C ALA A 71 1.38 8.37 -22.51
N ALA A 72 2.60 7.83 -22.43
CA ALA A 72 3.79 8.28 -23.17
C ALA A 72 4.22 7.26 -24.25
#